data_AF-A0A8D5AG07-F1
#
_entry.id   AF-A0A8D5AG07-F1
#
_cell.length_a   1.000
_cell.length_b   1.000
_cell.length_c   1.000
_cell.angle_alpha   90.00
_cell.angle_beta   90.00
_cell.angle_gamma   90.00
#
_symmetry.space_group_name_H-M   'P 1'
#
loop_
_entity.id
_entity.type
_entity.pdbx_description
1 polymer ?
#
loop_
_entity_poly.entity_id
_entity_poly.type
_entity_poly.pdbx_seq_one_letter_code
_entity_poly.pdbx_strand_id
1 'polypeptide(L)'
;MSDSVLPVRFSNEELSRIINEALLYQCACPAQVAELAAKLRQLHAYQQSCREQNPQLQDAHERIAAAVEEAHVIMETCLEDVLAIEQWDRNTLIMPQALRQRRDELIDNQP
;
A
#
# COMPACT_ATOMS: atom_id res chain seq x y z
N MET A 1 -1.33 13.84 -24.79
CA MET A 1 -0.88 13.95 -23.38
C MET A 1 -1.89 13.16 -22.57
N SER A 2 -1.53 11.95 -22.18
CA SER A 2 -2.43 11.10 -21.39
C SER A 2 -2.26 11.48 -19.93
N ASP A 3 -3.31 11.97 -19.28
CA ASP A 3 -3.41 11.88 -17.83
C ASP A 3 -3.44 10.38 -17.51
N SER A 4 -2.27 9.81 -17.20
CA SER A 4 -2.17 8.41 -16.81
C SER A 4 -2.83 8.29 -15.45
N VAL A 5 -3.97 7.61 -15.42
CA VAL A 5 -4.65 7.27 -14.17
C VAL A 5 -3.87 6.12 -13.56
N LEU A 6 -3.35 6.32 -12.34
CA LEU A 6 -2.70 5.24 -11.58
C LEU A 6 -3.63 4.01 -11.53
N PRO A 7 -3.17 2.82 -11.95
CA PRO A 7 -3.94 1.59 -11.79
C PRO A 7 -4.18 1.31 -10.32
N VAL A 8 -5.42 1.04 -9.90
CA VAL A 8 -5.76 0.82 -8.48
C VAL A 8 -6.37 -0.57 -8.31
N ARG A 9 -5.73 -1.41 -7.48
CA ARG A 9 -6.23 -2.71 -7.02
C ARG A 9 -6.91 -2.64 -5.66
N PHE A 10 -6.43 -1.74 -4.78
CA PHE A 10 -6.98 -1.53 -3.44
C PHE A 10 -7.48 -0.09 -3.27
N SER A 11 -8.69 0.14 -2.81
CA SER A 11 -9.14 1.49 -2.47
C SER A 11 -8.30 2.11 -1.34
N ASN A 12 -8.40 3.42 -1.13
CA ASN A 12 -7.72 4.07 0.00
C ASN A 12 -8.26 3.54 1.34
N GLU A 13 -9.56 3.21 1.38
CA GLU A 13 -10.22 2.61 2.52
C GLU A 13 -9.69 1.20 2.80
N GLU A 14 -9.49 0.39 1.76
CA GLU A 14 -8.91 -0.96 1.87
C GLU A 14 -7.46 -0.91 2.36
N LEU A 15 -6.62 -0.03 1.80
CA LEU A 15 -5.26 0.18 2.30
C LEU A 15 -5.26 0.60 3.78
N SER A 16 -6.13 1.54 4.16
CA SER A 16 -6.25 1.98 5.56
C SER A 16 -6.68 0.85 6.48
N ARG A 17 -7.60 -0.01 6.04
CA ARG A 17 -8.04 -1.18 6.79
C ARG A 17 -6.91 -2.19 6.98
N ILE A 18 -6.16 -2.51 5.93
CA ILE A 18 -5.02 -3.42 5.99
C ILE A 18 -3.96 -2.89 6.97
N ILE A 19 -3.64 -1.58 6.89
CA ILE A 19 -2.69 -0.94 7.81
C ILE A 19 -3.16 -1.11 9.26
N ASN A 20 -4.40 -0.76 9.57
CA ASN A 20 -4.93 -0.85 10.93
C ASN A 20 -4.97 -2.29 11.48
N GLU A 21 -5.37 -3.26 10.66
CA GLU A 21 -5.42 -4.67 11.06
C GLU A 21 -4.01 -5.27 11.23
N ALA A 22 -3.05 -4.93 10.37
CA ALA A 22 -1.70 -5.48 10.41
C ALA A 22 -0.81 -4.83 11.49
N LEU A 23 -1.08 -3.59 11.92
CA LEU A 23 -0.40 -2.96 13.05
C LEU A 23 -0.65 -3.68 14.39
N LEU A 24 -1.71 -4.49 14.48
CA LEU A 24 -2.03 -5.30 15.66
C LEU A 24 -1.27 -6.64 15.69
N TYR A 25 -0.34 -6.87 14.76
CA TYR A 25 0.33 -8.14 14.53
C TYR A 25 1.86 -8.07 14.62
N GLN A 26 2.47 -9.25 14.75
CA GLN A 26 3.91 -9.44 14.94
C GLN A 26 4.76 -9.07 13.71
N CYS A 27 4.24 -9.24 12.48
CA CYS A 27 4.85 -8.73 11.24
C CYS A 27 4.00 -7.55 10.78
N ALA A 28 4.53 -6.32 10.89
CA ALA A 28 3.91 -5.13 10.30
C ALA A 28 4.03 -5.10 8.76
N CYS A 29 4.44 -6.20 8.14
CA CYS A 29 4.88 -6.30 6.76
C CYS A 29 3.77 -5.94 5.75
N PRO A 30 2.52 -6.44 5.89
CA PRO A 30 1.41 -5.99 5.05
C PRO A 30 1.11 -4.49 5.24
N ALA A 31 1.20 -3.97 6.48
CA ALA A 31 1.01 -2.54 6.74
C ALA A 31 2.08 -1.69 6.04
N GLN A 32 3.35 -2.09 6.11
CA GLN A 32 4.46 -1.36 5.47
C GLN A 32 4.32 -1.30 3.94
N VAL A 33 3.89 -2.40 3.31
CA VAL A 33 3.64 -2.42 1.86
C VAL A 33 2.44 -1.53 1.51
N ALA A 34 1.35 -1.60 2.27
CA ALA A 34 0.17 -0.75 2.09
C ALA A 34 0.46 0.74 2.29
N GLU A 35 1.27 1.10 3.31
CA GLU A 35 1.74 2.46 3.57
C GLU A 35 2.56 3.01 2.39
N LEU A 36 3.46 2.20 1.83
CA LEU A 36 4.25 2.61 0.67
C LEU A 36 3.38 2.80 -0.58
N ALA A 37 2.39 1.92 -0.83
CA ALA A 37 1.43 2.08 -1.91
C ALA A 37 0.62 3.39 -1.76
N ALA A 38 0.15 3.69 -0.54
CA ALA A 38 -0.53 4.95 -0.23
C ALA A 38 0.41 6.16 -0.42
N LYS A 39 1.69 6.04 -0.06
CA LYS A 39 2.67 7.11 -0.23
C LYS A 39 2.98 7.41 -1.69
N LEU A 40 3.01 6.39 -2.55
CA LEU A 40 3.17 6.54 -3.99
C LEU A 40 2.00 7.32 -4.60
N ARG A 41 0.76 7.07 -4.15
CA ARG A 41 -0.42 7.87 -4.55
C ARG A 41 -0.30 9.34 -4.13
N GLN A 42 0.17 9.59 -2.90
CA GLN A 42 0.41 10.95 -2.43
C GLN A 42 1.47 11.67 -3.29
N LEU A 43 2.56 10.99 -3.63
CA LEU A 43 3.59 11.55 -4.51
C LEU A 43 3.05 11.83 -5.91
N HIS A 44 2.24 10.93 -6.47
CA HIS A 44 1.60 11.14 -7.76
C HIS A 44 0.66 12.36 -7.76
N ALA A 45 -0.19 12.50 -6.74
CA ALA A 45 -1.06 13.67 -6.61
C ALA A 45 -0.26 14.95 -6.43
N TYR A 46 0.76 14.92 -5.57
CA TYR A 46 1.63 16.07 -5.33
C TYR A 46 2.37 16.53 -6.60
N GLN A 47 2.93 15.60 -7.38
CA GLN A 47 3.67 15.96 -8.59
C GLN A 47 2.77 16.56 -9.67
N GLN A 48 1.50 16.12 -9.77
CA GLN A 48 0.54 16.73 -10.70
C GLN A 48 0.32 18.20 -10.37
N SER A 49 0.05 18.53 -9.10
CA SER A 49 -0.11 19.93 -8.66
C SER A 49 1.19 20.74 -8.80
N CYS A 50 2.35 20.14 -8.54
CA CYS A 50 3.65 20.81 -8.65
C CYS A 50 4.00 21.13 -10.11
N ARG A 51 3.69 20.22 -11.04
CA ARG A 51 3.87 20.39 -12.49
C ARG A 51 3.11 21.60 -13.03
N GLU A 52 1.88 21.82 -12.56
CA GLU A 52 1.08 22.99 -12.94
C GLU A 52 1.73 24.31 -12.49
N GLN A 53 2.40 24.30 -11.34
CA GLN A 53 3.07 25.48 -10.76
C GLN A 53 4.47 25.71 -11.34
N ASN A 54 5.11 24.67 -11.88
CA ASN A 54 6.51 24.71 -12.34
C ASN A 54 6.68 24.05 -13.73
N PRO A 55 6.04 24.58 -14.79
CA PRO A 55 6.07 23.98 -16.12
C PRO A 55 7.48 23.84 -16.71
N GLN A 56 8.44 24.67 -16.28
CA GLN A 56 9.84 24.61 -16.68
C GLN A 56 10.58 23.35 -16.21
N LEU A 57 10.00 22.57 -15.29
CA LEU A 57 10.55 21.31 -14.77
C LEU A 57 9.80 20.08 -15.30
N GLN A 58 9.10 20.21 -16.45
CA GLN A 58 8.25 19.17 -17.02
C GLN A 58 8.96 17.80 -17.11
N ASP A 59 10.18 17.74 -17.62
CA ASP A 59 10.94 16.48 -17.77
C ASP A 59 11.12 15.74 -16.43
N ALA A 60 11.35 16.48 -15.34
CA ALA A 60 11.48 15.89 -14.00
C ALA A 60 10.14 15.29 -13.52
N HIS A 61 9.04 16.01 -13.74
CA HIS A 61 7.70 15.55 -13.37
C HIS A 61 7.26 14.33 -14.18
N GLU A 62 7.54 14.30 -15.48
CA GLU A 62 7.26 13.13 -16.34
C GLU A 62 8.08 11.91 -15.89
N ARG A 63 9.38 12.11 -15.57
CA ARG A 63 10.23 11.04 -15.06
C ARG A 63 9.74 10.47 -13.72
N ILE A 64 9.27 11.35 -12.83
CA ILE A 64 8.70 10.95 -11.53
C ILE A 64 7.38 10.22 -11.75
N ALA A 65 6.48 10.73 -12.58
CA ALA A 65 5.19 10.10 -12.85
C ALA A 65 5.38 8.67 -13.36
N ALA A 66 6.24 8.47 -14.36
CA ALA A 66 6.55 7.14 -14.89
C ALA A 66 7.11 6.18 -13.81
N ALA A 67 8.03 6.64 -12.95
CA ALA A 67 8.55 5.82 -11.85
C ALA A 67 7.47 5.45 -10.83
N VAL A 68 6.62 6.41 -10.48
CA VAL A 68 5.58 6.23 -9.47
C VAL A 68 4.52 5.25 -9.97
N GLU A 69 4.14 5.33 -11.24
CA GLU A 69 3.22 4.38 -11.87
C GLU A 69 3.76 2.94 -11.82
N GLU A 70 5.01 2.73 -12.23
CA GLU A 70 5.66 1.41 -12.19
C GLU A 70 5.76 0.88 -10.75
N ALA A 71 6.28 1.69 -9.83
CA ALA A 71 6.43 1.31 -8.44
C ALA A 71 5.08 1.02 -7.77
N HIS A 72 4.04 1.78 -8.10
CA HIS A 72 2.70 1.60 -7.52
C HIS A 72 2.09 0.26 -7.92
N VAL A 73 2.21 -0.11 -9.20
CA VAL A 73 1.75 -1.43 -9.68
C VAL A 73 2.49 -2.57 -8.98
N ILE A 74 3.81 -2.45 -8.82
CA ILE A 74 4.63 -3.47 -8.14
C ILE A 74 4.20 -3.60 -6.68
N MET A 75 4.02 -2.49 -5.96
CA MET A 75 3.65 -2.53 -4.54
C MET A 75 2.24 -3.08 -4.32
N GLU A 76 1.28 -2.76 -5.18
CA GLU A 76 -0.06 -3.36 -5.07
C GLU A 76 -0.08 -4.85 -5.39
N THR A 77 0.71 -5.30 -6.37
CA THR A 77 0.87 -6.75 -6.61
C THR A 77 1.50 -7.44 -5.42
N CYS A 78 2.56 -6.85 -4.86
CA CYS A 78 3.21 -7.38 -3.66
C CYS A 78 2.24 -7.48 -2.48
N LEU A 79 1.38 -6.46 -2.29
CA LEU A 79 0.38 -6.47 -1.23
C LEU A 79 -0.63 -7.60 -1.43
N GLU A 80 -1.12 -7.78 -2.67
CA GLU A 80 -2.04 -8.87 -3.00
C GLU A 80 -1.41 -10.25 -2.73
N ASP A 81 -0.15 -10.44 -3.11
CA ASP A 81 0.58 -11.69 -2.87
C ASP A 81 0.78 -11.95 -1.37
N VAL A 82 1.16 -10.93 -0.59
CA VAL A 82 1.34 -11.03 0.87
C VAL A 82 0.03 -11.41 1.55
N LEU A 83 -1.08 -10.74 1.20
CA LEU A 83 -2.40 -11.07 1.74
C LEU A 83 -2.81 -12.51 1.40
N ALA A 84 -2.49 -13.00 0.20
CA ALA A 84 -2.76 -14.38 -0.19
C ALA A 84 -1.91 -15.40 0.58
N ILE A 85 -0.60 -15.14 0.75
CA ILE A 85 0.32 -16.00 1.52
C ILE A 85 -0.13 -16.10 2.98
N GLU A 86 -0.52 -14.97 3.56
CA GLU A 86 -1.02 -14.89 4.93
C GLU A 86 -2.50 -15.32 5.05
N GLN A 87 -3.14 -15.70 3.95
CA GLN A 87 -4.51 -16.21 3.86
C GLN A 87 -5.59 -15.23 4.37
N TRP A 88 -5.39 -13.93 4.19
CA TRP A 88 -6.38 -12.91 4.54
C TRP A 88 -7.66 -13.10 3.73
N ASP A 89 -8.81 -12.86 4.38
CA ASP A 89 -10.09 -12.80 3.66
C ASP A 89 -10.12 -11.52 2.84
N ARG A 90 -10.20 -11.64 1.51
CA ARG A 90 -10.18 -10.48 0.61
C ARG A 90 -11.44 -9.62 0.64
N ASN A 91 -12.57 -10.17 1.07
CA ASN A 91 -13.83 -9.42 1.13
C ASN A 91 -13.89 -8.57 2.38
N THR A 92 -13.35 -9.10 3.48
CA THR A 92 -13.36 -8.42 4.76
C THR A 92 -12.04 -7.72 5.05
N LEU A 93 -10.92 -8.09 4.42
CA LEU A 93 -9.57 -7.65 4.79
C LEU A 93 -9.32 -7.73 6.30
N ILE A 94 -9.95 -8.72 6.94
CA ILE A 94 -9.77 -9.04 8.35
C ILE A 94 -8.70 -10.13 8.42
N MET A 95 -7.81 -9.99 9.39
CA MET A 95 -6.80 -10.99 9.66
C MET A 95 -7.42 -12.38 9.94
N PRO A 96 -6.82 -13.48 9.47
CA PRO A 96 -7.29 -14.82 9.81
C PRO A 96 -7.21 -15.15 11.30
N GLN A 97 -8.16 -15.95 11.79
CA GLN A 97 -8.21 -16.36 13.20
C GLN A 97 -6.96 -17.12 13.64
N ALA A 98 -6.38 -17.94 12.77
CA ALA A 98 -5.15 -18.68 13.06
C ALA A 98 -3.95 -17.76 13.33
N LEU A 99 -3.86 -16.61 12.64
CA LEU A 99 -2.82 -15.61 12.90
C LEU A 99 -3.09 -14.86 14.22
N ARG A 100 -4.36 -14.56 14.52
CA ARG A 100 -4.74 -14.00 15.84
C ARG A 100 -4.38 -14.93 17.00
N GLN A 101 -4.63 -16.24 16.86
CA GLN A 101 -4.29 -17.23 17.88
C GLN A 101 -2.78 -17.30 18.15
N ARG A 102 -1.94 -17.32 17.09
CA ARG A 102 -0.48 -17.27 17.27
C ARG A 102 -0.01 -16.01 18.00
N ARG A 103 -0.63 -14.86 17.72
CA ARG A 103 -0.34 -13.61 18.46
C ARG A 103 -0.65 -13.78 19.94
N ASP A 104 -1.84 -14.29 20.27
CA ASP A 104 -2.28 -14.46 21.66
C ASP A 104 -1.36 -15.42 22.40
N GLU A 105 -0.99 -16.55 21.78
CA GLU A 105 -0.03 -17.52 22.32
C GLU A 105 1.36 -16.90 22.63
N LEU A 106 1.81 -15.93 21.83
CA LEU A 106 3.10 -15.28 22.03
C LEU A 106 3.06 -14.20 23.13
N ILE A 107 1.94 -13.47 23.25
CA ILE A 107 1.72 -12.52 24.35
C ILE A 107 1.66 -13.28 25.68
N ASP A 108 0.93 -14.40 25.70
CA ASP A 108 0.76 -15.22 26.91
C ASP A 108 2.05 -15.93 27.34
N ASN A 109 3.01 -16.12 26.41
CA ASN A 109 4.30 -16.76 26.65
C ASN A 109 5.49 -15.78 26.77
N GLN A 110 5.25 -14.47 26.87
CA GLN A 110 6.30 -13.51 27.24
C GLN A 110 6.56 -13.57 28.77
N PRO A 111 7.82 -13.79 29.22
CA PRO A 111 8.17 -13.83 30.64
C PRO A 111 8.14 -12.46 31.32
#